data_AF-A0A8D5FJD9-F1
#
_entry.id   AF-A0A8D5FJD9-F1
#
_cell.length_a   1.000
_cell.length_b   1.000
_cell.length_c   1.000
_cell.angle_alpha   90.00
_cell.angle_beta   90.00
_cell.angle_gamma   90.00
#
_symmetry.space_group_name_H-M   'P 1'
#
loop_
_entity.id
_entity.type
_entity.pdbx_description
1 polymer ?
#
loop_
_entity_poly.entity_id
_entity_poly.type
_entity_poly.pdbx_seq_one_letter_code
_entity_poly.pdbx_strand_id
1 'polypeptide(L)' 'MWRHGKNGAGNRQWLCRTCGRVFVLKPFGITDEVKTITDRLIGEGIPVPVITRVMGGYVSRRWIYNRKRLING' A
#
# COMPACT_ATOMS: atom_id res chain seq x y z
N MET A 1 -2.98 -18.46 13.35
CA MET A 1 -1.94 -17.45 13.68
C MET A 1 -2.14 -16.25 12.76
N TRP A 2 -2.88 -15.22 13.21
CA TRP A 2 -3.22 -14.05 12.39
C TRP A 2 -2.04 -13.08 12.35
N ARG A 3 -1.17 -13.22 11.36
CA ARG A 3 0.05 -12.40 11.22
C ARG A 3 -0.35 -10.96 10.89
N HIS A 4 -0.25 -10.06 11.87
CA HIS A 4 -0.01 -8.61 11.74
C HIS A 4 -0.23 -8.01 10.33
N GLY A 5 -1.48 -7.99 9.85
CA GLY A 5 -1.78 -7.43 8.54
C GLY A 5 -1.55 -5.93 8.56
N LYS A 6 -0.75 -5.42 7.62
CA LYS A 6 -0.68 -4.00 7.31
C LYS A 6 -1.56 -3.71 6.11
N ASN A 7 -2.24 -2.57 6.08
CA ASN A 7 -3.02 -2.15 4.90
C ASN A 7 -2.08 -1.73 3.74
N GLY A 8 -2.64 -1.36 2.58
CA GLY A 8 -1.85 -0.94 1.40
C GLY A 8 -0.91 0.25 1.67
N ALA A 9 -1.29 1.14 2.58
CA ALA A 9 -0.46 2.26 3.06
C ALA A 9 0.61 1.85 4.08
N GLY A 10 0.58 0.61 4.60
CA GLY A 10 1.54 0.09 5.58
C GLY A 10 1.11 0.26 7.04
N ASN A 11 -0.10 0.74 7.30
CA ASN A 11 -0.63 0.94 8.65
C ASN A 11 -1.08 -0.38 9.26
N ARG A 12 -0.81 -0.56 10.57
CA ARG A 12 -1.24 -1.76 11.31
C ARG A 12 -2.75 -1.84 11.39
N GLN A 13 -3.29 -3.03 11.15
CA GLN A 13 -4.67 -3.33 11.50
C GLN A 13 -4.85 -3.34 13.02
N TRP A 14 -5.93 -2.75 13.51
CA TRP A 14 -6.30 -2.75 14.92
C TRP A 14 -7.08 -4.02 15.24
N LEU A 15 -6.66 -4.72 16.29
CA LEU A 15 -7.32 -5.89 16.81
C LEU A 15 -8.22 -5.47 17.97
N CYS A 16 -9.52 -5.75 17.87
CA CYS A 16 -10.42 -5.59 19.00
C CYS A 16 -10.09 -6.60 20.08
N ARG A 17 -9.74 -6.13 21.28
CA ARG A 17 -9.42 -7.00 22.43
C ARG A 17 -10.64 -7.73 22.99
N THR A 18 -11.85 -7.26 22.70
CA THR A 18 -13.10 -7.80 23.23
C THR A 18 -13.68 -8.92 22.36
N CYS A 19 -13.66 -8.75 21.03
CA CYS A 19 -14.28 -9.71 20.09
C CYS A 19 -13.29 -10.39 19.14
N GLY A 20 -11.99 -10.05 19.19
CA GLY A 20 -10.95 -10.65 18.35
C GLY A 20 -11.02 -10.28 16.87
N ARG A 21 -11.99 -9.46 16.45
CA ARG A 21 -12.10 -8.98 15.07
C ARG A 21 -11.03 -7.94 14.76
N VAL A 22 -10.61 -7.92 13.50
CA VAL A 22 -9.54 -7.06 13.00
C VAL A 22 -10.16 -5.98 12.12
N PHE A 23 -9.83 -4.72 12.39
CA PHE A 23 -10.36 -3.56 11.67
C PHE A 23 -9.25 -2.57 11.36
N VAL A 24 -9.41 -1.79 10.30
CA VAL A 24 -8.46 -0.72 9.97
C VAL A 24 -9.04 0.58 10.54
N LEU A 25 -8.47 1.10 11.63
CA LEU A 25 -8.94 2.34 12.27
C LEU A 25 -8.84 3.58 11.36
N LYS A 26 -7.84 3.60 10.48
CA LYS A 26 -7.68 4.61 9.43
C LYS A 26 -7.59 3.89 8.08
N PRO A 27 -8.72 3.62 7.42
CA PRO A 27 -8.72 3.18 6.04
C PRO A 27 -8.34 4.40 5.19
N PHE A 28 -7.09 4.85 5.26
CA PHE A 28 -6.52 5.57 4.13
C PHE A 28 -6.43 4.53 3.01
N GLY A 29 -7.55 4.36 2.32
CA GLY A 29 -7.59 3.68 1.04
C GLY A 29 -6.62 4.42 0.13
N ILE A 30 -5.86 3.67 -0.63
CA ILE A 30 -5.04 4.26 -1.67
C ILE A 30 -6.03 4.88 -2.66
N THR A 31 -6.05 6.22 -2.70
CA THR A 31 -6.97 6.96 -3.56
C THR A 31 -6.68 6.64 -5.01
N ASP A 32 -7.67 6.82 -5.88
CA ASP A 32 -7.48 6.53 -7.30
C ASP A 32 -6.43 7.46 -7.93
N GLU A 33 -6.33 8.71 -7.47
CA GLU A 33 -5.23 9.62 -7.84
C GLU A 33 -3.85 9.03 -7.51
N VAL A 34 -3.66 8.51 -6.30
CA VAL A 34 -2.38 7.91 -5.88
C VAL A 34 -2.07 6.66 -6.71
N LYS A 35 -3.09 5.86 -7.07
CA LYS A 35 -2.92 4.72 -7.98
C LYS A 35 -2.49 5.20 -9.36
N THR A 36 -3.21 6.14 -9.97
CA THR A 36 -2.92 6.65 -11.32
C THR A 36 -1.51 7.24 -11.41
N ILE A 37 -1.10 8.04 -10.42
CA ILE A 37 0.26 8.60 -10.37
C ILE A 37 1.29 7.47 -10.26
N THR A 38 1.07 6.51 -9.36
CA THR A 38 2.02 5.40 -9.18
C THR A 38 2.12 4.53 -10.44
N ASP A 39 1.00 4.28 -11.12
CA ASP A 39 0.96 3.48 -12.34
C ASP A 39 1.72 4.16 -13.48
N ARG A 40 1.58 5.49 -13.64
CA ARG A 40 2.36 6.27 -14.62
C ARG A 40 3.86 6.17 -14.34
N LEU A 41 4.28 6.38 -13.09
CA LEU A 41 5.70 6.28 -12.71
C LEU A 41 6.27 4.87 -12.97
N ILE A 42 5.48 3.82 -12.73
CA ILE A 42 5.89 2.45 -13.05
C ILE A 42 6.02 2.27 -14.57
N GLY A 43 5.05 2.77 -15.34
CA GLY A 43 5.04 2.69 -16.81
C GLY A 43 6.20 3.44 -17.46
N GLU A 44 6.61 4.56 -16.89
CA GLU A 44 7.81 5.32 -17.30
C GLU A 44 9.13 4.62 -16.94
N GLY A 45 9.08 3.45 -16.27
CA GLY A 45 10.27 2.69 -15.89
C GLY A 45 11.01 3.23 -14.67
N ILE A 46 10.39 4.12 -13.89
CA ILE A 46 11.03 4.71 -12.71
C ILE A 46 11.33 3.60 -11.67
N PRO A 47 12.53 3.56 -11.08
CA PRO A 47 12.88 2.55 -10.08
C PRO A 47 11.98 2.63 -8.84
N VAL A 48 11.52 1.47 -8.35
CA VAL A 48 10.66 1.36 -7.15
C VAL A 48 11.19 2.11 -5.91
N PRO A 49 12.51 2.13 -5.63
CA PRO A 49 13.05 2.92 -4.52
C PRO A 49 12.78 4.43 -4.65
N VAL A 50 12.82 4.96 -5.89
CA VAL A 50 12.53 6.38 -6.18
C VAL A 50 11.04 6.66 -5.98
N ILE A 51 10.17 5.81 -6.55
CA ILE A 51 8.72 5.92 -6.38
C ILE A 51 8.34 5.86 -4.89
N THR A 52 8.97 4.97 -4.13
CA THR A 52 8.73 4.84 -2.67
C THR A 52 9.10 6.12 -1.92
N ARG A 53 10.14 6.84 -2.36
CA ARG A 53 10.55 8.09 -1.74
C ARG A 53 9.55 9.21 -2.04
N VAL A 54 9.09 9.32 -3.28
CA VAL A 54 8.15 10.36 -3.72
C VAL A 54 6.75 10.13 -3.15
N MET A 55 6.27 8.88 -3.20
CA MET A 55 4.92 8.51 -2.76
C MET A 55 4.87 8.05 -1.28
N GLY A 56 5.95 8.32 -0.54
CA GLY A 56 6.08 7.93 0.87
C GLY A 56 4.97 8.56 1.71
N GLY A 57 4.31 7.75 2.55
CA GLY A 57 3.16 8.18 3.35
C GLY A 57 1.80 7.96 2.70
N TYR A 58 1.74 7.89 1.36
CA TYR A 58 0.52 7.53 0.62
C TYR A 58 0.45 6.03 0.33
N VAL A 59 1.58 5.43 -0.02
CA VAL A 59 1.68 3.98 -0.34
C VAL A 59 2.88 3.34 0.32
N SER A 60 2.74 2.05 0.66
CA SER A 60 3.87 1.26 1.13
C SER A 60 4.74 0.74 -0.02
N ARG A 61 6.05 0.58 0.22
CA ARG A 61 6.98 -0.06 -0.72
C ARG A 61 6.46 -1.42 -1.21
N ARG A 62 5.89 -2.22 -0.29
CA ARG A 62 5.31 -3.54 -0.61
C ARG A 62 4.16 -3.41 -1.60
N TRP A 63 3.31 -2.40 -1.45
CA TRP A 63 2.21 -2.14 -2.37
C TRP A 63 2.73 -1.80 -3.77
N ILE A 64 3.75 -0.95 -3.89
CA ILE A 64 4.35 -0.57 -5.19
C ILE A 64 4.93 -1.81 -5.90
N TYR A 65 5.65 -2.69 -5.19
CA TYR A 65 6.16 -3.94 -5.79
C TYR A 65 5.05 -4.89 -6.24
N ASN A 66 3.93 -4.93 -5.52
CA ASN A 66 2.78 -5.72 -5.93
C ASN A 66 2.11 -5.11 -7.17
N ARG A 67 1.96 -3.78 -7.19
CA ARG A 67 1.37 -3.05 -8.32
C ARG A 67 2.19 -3.19 -9.59
N LYS A 68 3.52 -3.05 -9.51
CA LYS A 68 4.43 -3.28 -10.65
C LYS A 68 4.29 -4.67 -11.25
N ARG A 69 4.09 -5.70 -10.40
CA ARG A 69 3.83 -7.07 -10.87
C ARG A 69 2.48 -7.24 -11.58
N LEU A 70 1.47 -6.45 -11.22
CA LEU A 70 0.17 -6.47 -11.90
C LEU A 70 0.18 -5.73 -13.24
N ILE A 71 1.08 -4.77 -13.44
CA ILE A 71 1.19 -3.99 -14.68
C ILE A 71 2.09 -4.69 -15.69
N ASN A 72 3.20 -5.28 -15.23
CA ASN A 72 4.21 -5.91 -16.09
C ASN A 72 4.04 -7.43 -16.21
N GLY A 73 3.05 -8.01 -15.52
CA GLY A 73 2.74 -9.43 -15.52
C GLY A 73 1.60 -9.77 -16.46
#